data_AF-A0A840VR16-F1
#
_entry.id   AF-A0A840VR16-F1
#
_cell.length_a   1.000
_cell.length_b   1.000
_cell.length_c   1.000
_cell.angle_alpha   90.00
_cell.angle_beta   90.00
_cell.angle_gamma   90.00
#
_symmetry.space_group_name_H-M   'P 1'
#
loop_
_entity.id
_entity.type
_entity.pdbx_description
1 polymer ?
#
loop_
_entity_poly.entity_id
_entity_poly.type
_entity_poly.pdbx_seq_one_letter_code
_entity_poly.pdbx_strand_id
1 'polypeptide(L)'
;MSIRTLDDLLAEGVSGRRVLVRADLNVPLDKQTGAITDDGRIRAVLPTLGALVEAGAKVVVCSHLGRPKGAPDPQFSLRPVAGRLGELLGAPVHFATDTVGDSARSTVADLADGQVALLENLRFNAGETSKDEAERGAFADQLAAFGDAYVDDAFGAVHRKHASVYDVPPRLPHVAGRLVLREVEVLSKLTSDPERPYVVVLGGSKVSDKLAVIEALLPTVDRLLIGGGMCFTFLKAQGLEVGTSLLEKDMVETCRNLLERSGGKILLPVDVVVADAFAPDAAHDTVRVDGIPSHRLGLDVGPETVAGFTAALSPAKTIFWNGPMGVFEMPAFAAGTRGIAEAITKADAFSVVGGGDSAAAVRALGLDESSFGHISTGGGASLEYLEGKALPGIAALEN
;
A
#
# COMPACT_ATOMS: atom_id res chain seq x y z
N MET A 1 -15.86 13.80 12.18
CA MET A 1 -15.09 14.83 11.45
C MET A 1 -15.39 14.62 9.97
N SER A 2 -15.68 15.69 9.21
CA SER A 2 -15.99 15.55 7.78
C SER A 2 -14.84 16.11 6.95
N ILE A 3 -14.24 15.26 6.12
CA ILE A 3 -13.23 15.66 5.14
C ILE A 3 -13.96 16.19 3.92
N ARG A 4 -13.58 17.38 3.44
CA ARG A 4 -14.08 17.91 2.18
C ARG A 4 -13.53 17.09 1.01
N THR A 5 -14.31 16.95 -0.04
CA THR A 5 -14.02 16.09 -1.19
C THR A 5 -13.66 16.88 -2.43
N LEU A 6 -13.06 16.21 -3.42
CA LEU A 6 -12.83 16.77 -4.74
C LEU A 6 -14.11 17.35 -5.36
N ASP A 7 -15.25 16.69 -5.19
CA ASP A 7 -16.53 17.14 -5.76
C ASP A 7 -16.98 18.47 -5.14
N ASP A 8 -16.71 18.70 -3.85
CA ASP A 8 -16.96 19.99 -3.19
C ASP A 8 -16.10 21.11 -3.80
N LEU A 9 -14.84 20.83 -4.12
CA LEU A 9 -13.94 21.80 -4.76
C LEU A 9 -14.37 22.09 -6.21
N LEU A 10 -14.79 21.06 -6.96
CA LEU A 10 -15.29 21.22 -8.32
C LEU A 10 -16.59 22.06 -8.35
N ALA A 11 -17.47 21.89 -7.36
CA ALA A 11 -18.70 22.66 -7.23
C ALA A 11 -18.46 24.17 -6.97
N GLU A 12 -17.33 24.53 -6.35
CA GLU A 12 -16.91 25.93 -6.20
C GLU A 12 -16.38 26.57 -7.49
N GLY A 13 -16.03 25.75 -8.48
CA GLY A 13 -15.42 26.17 -9.74
C GLY A 13 -13.89 26.24 -9.67
N VAL A 14 -13.22 25.49 -10.56
CA VAL A 14 -11.75 25.39 -10.64
C VAL A 14 -11.14 25.91 -11.94
N SER A 15 -11.96 26.35 -12.89
CA SER A 15 -11.47 26.84 -14.19
C SER A 15 -10.47 28.00 -14.00
N GLY A 16 -9.29 27.88 -14.62
CA GLY A 16 -8.21 28.85 -14.55
C GLY A 16 -7.46 28.92 -13.21
N ARG A 17 -7.94 28.23 -12.16
CA ARG A 17 -7.26 28.14 -10.87
C ARG A 17 -6.12 27.12 -10.93
N ARG A 18 -5.04 27.39 -10.19
CA ARG A 18 -3.99 26.40 -9.98
C ARG A 18 -4.40 25.46 -8.86
N VAL A 19 -4.37 24.16 -9.11
CA VAL A 19 -4.69 23.15 -8.10
C VAL A 19 -3.46 22.29 -7.88
N LEU A 20 -2.89 22.37 -6.67
CA LEU A 20 -1.77 21.54 -6.25
C LEU A 20 -2.31 20.17 -5.84
N VAL A 21 -1.91 19.12 -6.54
CA VAL A 21 -2.34 17.74 -6.29
C VAL A 21 -1.17 16.92 -5.79
N ARG A 22 -1.27 16.43 -4.56
CA ARG A 22 -0.32 15.43 -4.04
C ARG A 22 -0.78 14.05 -4.48
N ALA A 23 -0.09 13.47 -5.47
CA ALA A 23 -0.46 12.17 -6.05
C ALA A 23 0.51 11.06 -5.62
N ASP A 24 0.06 9.83 -5.37
CA ASP A 24 0.96 8.70 -5.15
C ASP A 24 1.48 8.15 -6.49
N LEU A 25 2.68 8.56 -6.88
CA LEU A 25 3.33 8.16 -8.14
C LEU A 25 4.60 7.34 -7.89
N ASN A 26 4.72 6.73 -6.71
CA ASN A 26 5.88 5.93 -6.33
C ASN A 26 5.83 4.54 -6.98
N VAL A 27 6.07 4.48 -8.28
CA VAL A 27 6.04 3.25 -9.10
C VAL A 27 7.37 2.48 -9.03
N PRO A 28 7.36 1.14 -9.18
CA PRO A 28 8.58 0.38 -9.36
C PRO A 28 9.21 0.71 -10.73
N LEU A 29 10.52 0.93 -10.70
CA LEU A 29 11.34 1.09 -11.89
C LEU A 29 12.27 -0.12 -12.04
N ASP A 30 12.46 -0.54 -13.29
CA ASP A 30 13.52 -1.47 -13.63
C ASP A 30 14.88 -0.83 -13.36
N LYS A 31 15.71 -1.50 -12.56
CA LYS A 31 16.98 -0.94 -12.06
C LYS A 31 18.02 -0.73 -13.15
N GLN A 32 17.89 -1.39 -14.30
CA GLN A 32 18.86 -1.34 -15.40
C GLN A 32 18.48 -0.30 -16.44
N THR A 33 17.20 -0.21 -16.77
CA THR A 33 16.65 0.61 -17.85
C THR A 33 15.99 1.90 -17.36
N GLY A 34 15.59 1.97 -16.08
CA GLY A 34 14.78 3.06 -15.54
C GLY A 34 13.33 3.06 -16.04
N ALA A 35 12.90 2.02 -16.74
CA ALA A 35 11.54 1.88 -17.24
C ALA A 35 10.56 1.54 -16.11
N ILE A 36 9.32 2.04 -16.22
CA ILE A 36 8.25 1.70 -15.29
C ILE A 36 7.85 0.24 -15.54
N THR A 37 7.94 -0.59 -14.50
CA THR A 37 7.53 -2.01 -14.59
C THR A 37 6.07 -2.23 -14.20
N ASP A 38 5.46 -1.28 -13.50
CA ASP A 38 4.06 -1.29 -13.10
C ASP A 38 3.55 0.16 -12.97
N ASP A 39 2.52 0.52 -13.76
CA ASP A 39 1.92 1.85 -13.79
C ASP A 39 0.62 1.98 -12.98
N GLY A 40 0.26 0.98 -12.17
CA GLY A 40 -1.00 0.95 -11.44
C GLY A 40 -1.24 2.14 -10.51
N ARG A 41 -0.18 2.64 -9.87
CA ARG A 41 -0.25 3.87 -9.04
C ARG A 41 -0.54 5.13 -9.86
N ILE A 42 -0.01 5.21 -11.09
CA ILE A 42 -0.28 6.33 -12.00
C ILE A 42 -1.75 6.29 -12.44
N ARG A 43 -2.26 5.09 -12.78
CA ARG A 43 -3.68 4.90 -13.15
C ARG A 43 -4.63 5.25 -12.02
N ALA A 44 -4.27 4.93 -10.78
CA ALA A 44 -5.11 5.15 -9.61
C ALA A 44 -5.43 6.64 -9.34
N VAL A 45 -4.56 7.56 -9.77
CA VAL A 45 -4.77 9.01 -9.57
C VAL A 45 -5.43 9.71 -10.77
N LEU A 46 -5.56 9.03 -11.92
CA LEU A 46 -6.18 9.59 -13.12
C LEU A 46 -7.62 10.09 -12.89
N PRO A 47 -8.49 9.42 -12.10
CA PRO A 47 -9.84 9.93 -11.86
C PRO A 47 -9.89 11.30 -11.19
N THR A 48 -8.89 11.64 -10.36
CA THR A 48 -8.76 12.96 -9.73
C THR A 48 -8.19 13.97 -10.72
N LEU A 49 -7.09 13.62 -11.40
CA LEU A 49 -6.42 14.51 -12.35
C LEU A 49 -7.31 14.85 -13.55
N GLY A 50 -7.97 13.85 -14.12
CA GLY A 50 -8.89 14.02 -15.25
C GLY A 50 -10.05 14.93 -14.93
N ALA A 51 -10.69 14.78 -13.76
CA ALA A 51 -11.79 15.64 -13.35
C ALA A 51 -11.38 17.11 -13.19
N LEU A 52 -10.18 17.38 -12.68
CA LEU A 52 -9.64 18.74 -12.58
C LEU A 52 -9.32 19.33 -13.97
N VAL A 53 -8.70 18.53 -14.85
CA VAL A 53 -8.38 18.93 -16.22
C VAL A 53 -9.65 19.24 -17.01
N GLU A 54 -10.66 18.37 -16.96
CA GLU A 54 -11.96 18.55 -17.63
C GLU A 54 -12.69 19.81 -17.13
N ALA A 55 -12.53 20.15 -15.85
CA ALA A 55 -13.08 21.36 -15.25
C ALA A 55 -12.24 22.64 -15.51
N GLY A 56 -11.16 22.54 -16.32
CA GLY A 56 -10.34 23.68 -16.74
C GLY A 56 -9.31 24.15 -15.72
N ALA A 57 -9.00 23.35 -14.70
CA ALA A 57 -7.95 23.70 -13.73
C ALA A 57 -6.55 23.65 -14.35
N LYS A 58 -5.62 24.43 -13.80
CA LYS A 58 -4.18 24.31 -14.07
C LYS A 58 -3.60 23.37 -13.02
N VAL A 59 -3.37 22.12 -13.39
CA VAL A 59 -3.06 21.07 -12.41
C VAL A 59 -1.55 21.00 -12.16
N VAL A 60 -1.13 21.19 -10.91
CA VAL A 60 0.27 21.05 -10.49
C VAL A 60 0.38 19.78 -9.66
N VAL A 61 0.95 18.73 -10.23
CA VAL A 61 1.12 17.43 -9.58
C VAL A 61 2.46 17.39 -8.86
N CYS A 62 2.46 16.92 -7.62
CA CYS A 62 3.67 16.66 -6.86
C CYS A 62 3.68 15.24 -6.28
N SER A 63 4.85 14.62 -6.24
CA SER A 63 4.99 13.26 -5.74
C SER A 63 6.39 12.93 -5.25
N HIS A 64 6.56 11.74 -4.70
CA HIS A 64 7.87 11.18 -4.41
C HIS A 64 8.09 9.90 -5.20
N LEU A 65 9.36 9.56 -5.42
CA LEU A 65 9.77 8.28 -5.99
C LEU A 65 10.95 7.73 -5.20
N GLY A 66 10.84 6.48 -4.74
CA GLY A 66 11.90 5.83 -3.98
C GLY A 66 12.31 6.60 -2.72
N ARG A 67 13.57 6.48 -2.32
CA ARG A 67 14.11 7.10 -1.09
C ARG A 67 15.45 7.80 -1.36
N PRO A 68 15.47 8.84 -2.22
CA PRO A 68 16.65 9.69 -2.30
C PRO A 68 16.84 10.36 -0.94
N LYS A 69 18.08 10.40 -0.45
CA LYS A 69 18.39 10.86 0.92
C LYS A 69 18.43 12.40 1.00
N GLY A 70 17.39 13.08 0.49
CA GLY A 70 17.28 14.54 0.51
C GLY A 70 18.13 15.27 -0.54
N ALA A 71 18.60 14.57 -1.57
CA ALA A 71 19.41 15.14 -2.65
C ALA A 71 18.99 14.56 -4.01
N PRO A 72 19.12 15.33 -5.11
CA PRO A 72 18.84 14.86 -6.45
C PRO A 72 19.65 13.62 -6.83
N ASP A 73 18.95 12.63 -7.38
CA ASP A 73 19.54 11.40 -7.88
C ASP A 73 18.77 10.97 -9.13
N PRO A 74 19.42 10.91 -10.32
CA PRO A 74 18.76 10.58 -11.58
C PRO A 74 17.95 9.29 -11.55
N GLN A 75 18.35 8.30 -10.74
CA GLN A 75 17.63 7.02 -10.64
C GLN A 75 16.23 7.15 -10.02
N PHE A 76 15.97 8.26 -9.32
CA PHE A 76 14.71 8.57 -8.66
C PHE A 76 13.99 9.77 -9.28
N SER A 77 14.37 10.20 -10.49
CA SER A 77 13.65 11.27 -11.19
C SER A 77 12.25 10.82 -11.60
N LEU A 78 11.27 11.73 -11.51
CA LEU A 78 9.89 11.51 -11.96
C LEU A 78 9.71 11.69 -13.48
N ARG A 79 10.79 11.94 -14.23
CA ARG A 79 10.70 12.16 -15.69
C ARG A 79 10.02 11.00 -16.47
N PRO A 80 10.34 9.72 -16.22
CA PRO A 80 9.62 8.62 -16.87
C PRO A 80 8.12 8.61 -16.52
N VAL A 81 7.79 9.01 -15.30
CA VAL A 81 6.41 9.09 -14.80
C VAL A 81 5.65 10.22 -15.49
N ALA A 82 6.25 11.38 -15.73
CA ALA A 82 5.64 12.46 -16.51
C ALA A 82 5.23 11.98 -17.90
N GLY A 83 6.13 11.25 -18.58
CA GLY A 83 5.85 10.67 -19.89
C GLY A 83 4.67 9.72 -19.86
N ARG A 84 4.68 8.76 -18.93
CA ARG A 84 3.58 7.79 -18.80
C ARG A 84 2.24 8.43 -18.39
N LEU A 85 2.27 9.43 -17.51
CA LEU A 85 1.09 10.17 -17.10
C LEU A 85 0.47 10.91 -18.31
N GLY A 86 1.29 11.52 -19.16
CA GLY A 86 0.81 12.19 -20.37
C GLY A 86 0.20 11.23 -21.39
N GLU A 87 0.79 10.05 -21.59
CA GLU A 87 0.19 8.99 -22.43
C GLU A 87 -1.20 8.58 -21.93
N LEU A 88 -1.36 8.41 -20.62
CA LEU A 88 -2.61 7.97 -20.01
C LEU A 88 -3.69 9.06 -19.98
N LEU A 89 -3.31 10.33 -19.85
CA LEU A 89 -4.22 11.47 -19.94
C LEU A 89 -4.57 11.83 -21.40
N GLY A 90 -3.80 11.35 -22.37
CA GLY A 90 -3.94 11.75 -23.78
C GLY A 90 -3.51 13.19 -24.05
N ALA A 91 -2.72 13.80 -23.16
CA ALA A 91 -2.26 15.18 -23.24
C ALA A 91 -0.83 15.33 -22.70
N PRO A 92 -0.03 16.31 -23.18
CA PRO A 92 1.30 16.56 -22.65
C PRO A 92 1.29 16.92 -21.17
N VAL A 93 2.19 16.30 -20.40
CA VAL A 93 2.49 16.71 -19.02
C VAL A 93 3.80 17.50 -19.03
N HIS A 94 3.75 18.75 -18.58
CA HIS A 94 4.91 19.60 -18.45
C HIS A 94 5.74 19.15 -17.24
N PHE A 95 7.05 18.97 -17.41
CA PHE A 95 7.90 18.46 -16.32
C PHE A 95 8.88 19.53 -15.84
N ALA A 96 8.85 19.82 -14.55
CA ALA A 96 9.86 20.66 -13.90
C ALA A 96 11.07 19.81 -13.51
N THR A 97 12.28 20.35 -13.71
CA THR A 97 13.54 19.65 -13.38
C THR A 97 14.03 19.91 -11.96
N ASP A 98 13.26 20.65 -11.17
CA ASP A 98 13.46 20.87 -9.74
C ASP A 98 12.11 20.83 -9.00
N THR A 99 12.14 20.91 -7.66
CA THR A 99 10.94 20.82 -6.82
C THR A 99 10.24 22.18 -6.67
N VAL A 100 10.99 23.22 -6.32
CA VAL A 100 10.50 24.57 -5.96
C VAL A 100 11.42 25.68 -6.48
N GLY A 101 12.34 25.35 -7.38
CA GLY A 101 13.32 26.26 -7.97
C GLY A 101 12.76 26.99 -9.19
N ASP A 102 13.66 27.54 -10.00
CA ASP A 102 13.30 28.35 -11.17
C ASP A 102 12.58 27.51 -12.23
N SER A 103 12.94 26.23 -12.40
CA SER A 103 12.27 25.36 -13.36
C SER A 103 10.82 25.10 -12.95
N ALA A 104 10.56 24.77 -11.67
CA ALA A 104 9.20 24.59 -11.17
C ALA A 104 8.37 25.87 -11.31
N ARG A 105 8.94 27.03 -10.93
CA ARG A 105 8.24 28.32 -11.02
C ARG A 105 7.84 28.68 -12.46
N SER A 106 8.76 28.55 -13.42
CA SER A 106 8.47 28.80 -14.82
C SER A 106 7.43 27.82 -15.35
N THR A 107 7.62 26.53 -15.10
CA THR A 107 6.71 25.47 -15.58
C THR A 107 5.29 25.68 -15.09
N VAL A 108 5.11 26.04 -13.81
CA VAL A 108 3.78 26.31 -13.22
C VAL A 108 3.19 27.62 -13.74
N ALA A 109 3.99 28.67 -13.91
CA ALA A 109 3.52 29.97 -14.40
C ALA A 109 3.01 29.90 -15.85
N ASP A 110 3.63 29.05 -16.67
CA ASP A 110 3.32 28.90 -18.10
C ASP A 110 2.12 27.98 -18.37
N LEU A 111 1.51 27.36 -17.34
CA LEU A 111 0.35 26.49 -17.51
C LEU A 111 -0.87 27.27 -18.03
N ALA A 112 -1.44 26.78 -19.13
CA ALA A 112 -2.78 27.11 -19.59
C ALA A 112 -3.85 26.26 -18.89
N ASP A 113 -5.10 26.69 -18.99
CA ASP A 113 -6.26 26.01 -18.42
C ASP A 113 -6.37 24.57 -18.99
N GLY A 114 -6.60 23.59 -18.11
CA GLY A 114 -6.64 22.17 -18.47
C GLY A 114 -5.27 21.51 -18.69
N GLN A 115 -4.16 22.24 -18.50
CA GLN A 115 -2.82 21.65 -18.59
C GLN A 115 -2.32 21.11 -17.24
N VAL A 116 -1.39 20.16 -17.32
CA VAL A 116 -0.82 19.47 -16.18
C VAL A 116 0.69 19.70 -16.13
N ALA A 117 1.21 20.12 -14.98
CA ALA A 117 2.64 20.06 -14.66
C ALA A 117 2.91 18.95 -13.63
N LEU A 118 4.06 18.27 -13.75
CA LEU A 118 4.61 17.40 -12.73
C LEU A 118 5.91 18.02 -12.20
N LEU A 119 5.94 18.29 -10.90
CA LEU A 119 7.16 18.71 -10.19
C LEU A 119 8.15 17.53 -10.08
N GLU A 120 9.44 17.83 -9.95
CA GLU A 120 10.43 16.79 -9.68
C GLU A 120 10.19 16.15 -8.29
N ASN A 121 10.78 14.98 -8.06
CA ASN A 121 10.68 14.19 -6.85
C ASN A 121 10.87 15.03 -5.57
N LEU A 122 9.80 15.16 -4.78
CA LEU A 122 9.80 15.98 -3.57
C LEU A 122 10.88 15.57 -2.56
N ARG A 123 11.27 14.29 -2.53
CA ARG A 123 12.35 13.80 -1.66
C ARG A 123 13.77 14.21 -2.10
N PHE A 124 13.91 14.93 -3.21
CA PHE A 124 15.15 15.66 -3.54
C PHE A 124 15.32 16.92 -2.70
N ASN A 125 14.26 17.41 -2.06
CA ASN A 125 14.35 18.47 -1.08
C ASN A 125 14.33 17.86 0.33
N ALA A 126 15.36 18.14 1.14
CA ALA A 126 15.45 17.65 2.52
C ALA A 126 14.26 18.09 3.40
N GLY A 127 13.64 19.24 3.07
CA GLY A 127 12.46 19.76 3.75
C GLY A 127 11.25 18.82 3.67
N GLU A 128 11.11 17.97 2.64
CA GLU A 128 9.97 17.05 2.51
C GLU A 128 9.86 16.10 3.71
N THR A 129 10.98 15.51 4.14
CA THR A 129 11.02 14.53 5.23
C THR A 129 11.68 15.05 6.50
N SER A 130 11.87 16.37 6.63
CA SER A 130 12.57 16.94 7.78
C SER A 130 11.79 16.69 9.07
N LYS A 131 12.54 16.36 10.12
CA LYS A 131 12.00 16.26 11.49
C LYS A 131 11.86 17.64 12.13
N ASP A 132 12.55 18.64 11.60
CA ASP A 132 12.42 20.04 12.01
C ASP A 132 11.15 20.64 11.39
N GLU A 133 10.25 21.14 12.22
CA GLU A 133 8.97 21.72 11.79
C GLU A 133 9.14 23.02 11.00
N ALA A 134 10.17 23.82 11.30
CA ALA A 134 10.43 25.06 10.58
C ALA A 134 10.98 24.79 9.18
N GLU A 135 11.90 23.83 9.03
CA GLU A 135 12.40 23.43 7.71
C GLU A 135 11.29 22.82 6.85
N ARG A 136 10.49 21.92 7.43
CA ARG A 136 9.37 21.26 6.75
C ARG A 136 8.29 22.27 6.36
N GLY A 137 7.98 23.20 7.26
CA GLY A 137 7.04 24.30 7.04
C GLY A 137 7.50 25.27 5.93
N ALA A 138 8.78 25.63 5.90
CA ALA A 138 9.33 26.51 4.85
C ALA A 138 9.23 25.87 3.46
N PHE A 139 9.46 24.57 3.35
CA PHE A 139 9.25 23.85 2.09
C PHE A 139 7.76 23.76 1.72
N ALA A 140 6.88 23.55 2.69
CA ALA A 140 5.44 23.55 2.48
C ALA A 140 4.91 24.92 2.00
N ASP A 141 5.44 26.04 2.50
CA ASP A 141 5.10 27.39 2.02
C ASP A 141 5.45 27.57 0.53
N GLN A 142 6.61 27.04 0.12
CA GLN A 142 7.06 27.09 -1.26
C GLN A 142 6.19 26.24 -2.19
N LEU A 143 5.75 25.06 -1.74
CA LEU A 143 4.80 24.23 -2.48
C LEU A 143 3.42 24.89 -2.57
N ALA A 144 2.92 25.43 -1.47
CA ALA A 144 1.63 26.10 -1.42
C ALA A 144 1.54 27.29 -2.39
N ALA A 145 2.66 27.98 -2.65
CA ALA A 145 2.72 29.06 -3.64
C ALA A 145 2.41 28.62 -5.10
N PHE A 146 2.43 27.31 -5.39
CA PHE A 146 2.07 26.77 -6.69
C PHE A 146 0.57 26.49 -6.88
N GLY A 147 -0.26 26.61 -5.84
CA GLY A 147 -1.68 26.33 -5.91
C GLY A 147 -2.55 27.42 -5.26
N ASP A 148 -3.78 27.52 -5.71
CA ASP A 148 -4.86 28.29 -5.09
C ASP A 148 -5.80 27.35 -4.28
N ALA A 149 -5.63 26.03 -4.44
CA ALA A 149 -6.24 24.96 -3.66
C ALA A 149 -5.32 23.73 -3.64
N TYR A 150 -5.54 22.83 -2.68
CA TYR A 150 -4.80 21.60 -2.49
C TYR A 150 -5.72 20.37 -2.53
N VAL A 151 -5.26 19.31 -3.20
CA VAL A 151 -5.92 18.00 -3.22
C VAL A 151 -4.92 16.95 -2.77
N ASP A 152 -5.20 16.24 -1.67
CA ASP A 152 -4.43 15.05 -1.31
C ASP A 152 -5.03 13.81 -1.96
N ASP A 153 -4.30 13.23 -2.89
CA ASP A 153 -4.65 11.98 -3.56
C ASP A 153 -3.56 10.92 -3.38
N ALA A 154 -2.80 11.00 -2.27
CA ALA A 154 -1.65 10.15 -2.00
C ALA A 154 -1.78 9.33 -0.71
N PHE A 155 -2.77 8.42 -0.65
CA PHE A 155 -3.06 7.62 0.56
C PHE A 155 -1.82 6.89 1.11
N GLY A 156 -0.93 6.37 0.26
CA GLY A 156 0.32 5.74 0.71
C GLY A 156 1.27 6.63 1.51
N ALA A 157 1.12 7.95 1.45
CA ALA A 157 1.97 8.92 2.15
C ALA A 157 1.33 9.52 3.42
N VAL A 158 0.02 9.39 3.61
CA VAL A 158 -0.71 10.10 4.69
C VAL A 158 -0.38 9.61 6.10
N HIS A 159 0.27 8.46 6.24
CA HIS A 159 0.78 7.97 7.53
C HIS A 159 2.07 8.68 8.00
N ARG A 160 2.58 9.64 7.23
CA ARG A 160 3.81 10.38 7.55
C ARG A 160 3.53 11.86 7.73
N LYS A 161 4.28 12.49 8.64
CA LYS A 161 4.36 13.95 8.77
C LYS A 161 5.39 14.52 7.79
N HIS A 162 5.07 14.52 6.50
CA HIS A 162 5.90 15.17 5.48
C HIS A 162 5.31 16.53 5.09
N ALA A 163 6.15 17.43 4.57
CA ALA A 163 5.73 18.77 4.16
C ALA A 163 4.50 18.70 3.23
N SER A 164 4.60 17.88 2.18
CA SER A 164 3.60 17.81 1.12
C SER A 164 2.24 17.21 1.48
N VAL A 165 2.11 16.49 2.59
CA VAL A 165 0.85 15.84 3.02
C VAL A 165 0.33 16.34 4.36
N TYR A 166 1.19 16.91 5.20
CA TYR A 166 0.83 17.34 6.56
C TYR A 166 0.85 18.86 6.71
N ASP A 167 1.88 19.52 6.17
CA ASP A 167 2.04 20.97 6.34
C ASP A 167 1.42 21.79 5.20
N VAL A 168 1.33 21.26 3.97
CA VAL A 168 0.65 21.95 2.86
C VAL A 168 -0.86 22.13 3.09
N PRO A 169 -1.64 21.11 3.53
CA PRO A 169 -3.09 21.26 3.71
C PRO A 169 -3.53 22.51 4.52
N PRO A 170 -2.95 22.83 5.70
CA PRO A 170 -3.39 24.01 6.47
C PRO A 170 -3.04 25.36 5.81
N ARG A 171 -2.31 25.39 4.69
CA ARG A 171 -1.90 26.62 3.99
C ARG A 171 -2.83 26.99 2.84
N LEU A 172 -3.69 26.07 2.40
CA LEU A 172 -4.58 26.24 1.24
C LEU A 172 -5.98 25.70 1.55
N PRO A 173 -7.02 26.16 0.83
CA PRO A 173 -8.26 25.40 0.75
C PRO A 173 -7.96 23.97 0.30
N HIS A 174 -8.26 22.98 1.15
CA HIS A 174 -7.84 21.60 0.93
C HIS A 174 -9.00 20.62 0.91
N VAL A 175 -8.86 19.57 0.11
CA VAL A 175 -9.81 18.46 -0.01
C VAL A 175 -9.08 17.14 -0.19
N ALA A 176 -9.78 16.02 0.10
CA ALA A 176 -9.34 14.70 -0.30
C ALA A 176 -9.67 14.46 -1.78
N GLY A 177 -8.70 13.92 -2.52
CA GLY A 177 -8.88 13.34 -3.83
C GLY A 177 -9.63 12.01 -3.77
N ARG A 178 -10.00 11.49 -4.96
CA ARG A 178 -10.84 10.29 -5.07
C ARG A 178 -10.15 9.03 -4.54
N LEU A 179 -8.84 8.88 -4.70
CA LEU A 179 -8.09 7.74 -4.19
C LEU A 179 -8.05 7.74 -2.67
N VAL A 180 -7.69 8.87 -2.07
CA VAL A 180 -7.64 9.00 -0.59
C VAL A 180 -9.02 8.77 0.02
N LEU A 181 -10.05 9.40 -0.54
CA LEU A 181 -11.43 9.22 -0.06
C LEU A 181 -11.85 7.74 -0.13
N ARG A 182 -11.61 7.09 -1.28
CA ARG A 182 -11.95 5.67 -1.47
C ARG A 182 -11.21 4.76 -0.48
N GLU A 183 -9.92 4.99 -0.25
CA GLU A 183 -9.13 4.20 0.69
C GLU A 183 -9.66 4.34 2.12
N VAL A 184 -9.97 5.57 2.56
CA VAL A 184 -10.56 5.82 3.89
C VAL A 184 -11.93 5.15 4.01
N GLU A 185 -12.79 5.26 2.99
CA GLU A 185 -14.10 4.60 2.99
C GLU A 185 -13.98 3.07 3.10
N VAL A 186 -13.12 2.45 2.30
CA VAL A 186 -12.92 1.00 2.30
C VAL A 186 -12.37 0.54 3.65
N LEU A 187 -11.33 1.19 4.16
CA LEU A 187 -10.70 0.78 5.40
C LEU A 187 -11.61 1.04 6.62
N SER A 188 -12.44 2.09 6.58
CA SER A 188 -13.43 2.33 7.63
C SER A 188 -14.43 1.19 7.76
N LYS A 189 -14.82 0.54 6.64
CA LYS A 189 -15.69 -0.64 6.66
C LYS A 189 -15.04 -1.84 7.35
N LEU A 190 -13.71 -1.95 7.29
CA LEU A 190 -12.97 -3.05 7.92
C LEU A 190 -12.82 -2.86 9.44
N THR A 191 -12.85 -1.63 9.93
CA THR A 191 -12.60 -1.31 11.35
C THR A 191 -13.83 -0.95 12.16
N SER A 192 -14.93 -0.50 11.51
CA SER A 192 -16.15 -0.04 12.20
C SER A 192 -17.19 -1.15 12.37
N ASP A 193 -17.91 -1.51 11.30
CA ASP A 193 -18.97 -2.53 11.30
C ASP A 193 -18.86 -3.43 10.07
N PRO A 194 -17.86 -4.35 10.02
CA PRO A 194 -17.70 -5.26 8.90
C PRO A 194 -18.79 -6.33 8.86
N GLU A 195 -19.29 -6.65 7.66
CA GLU A 195 -20.21 -7.77 7.48
C GLU A 195 -19.53 -9.10 7.86
N ARG A 196 -20.28 -9.96 8.56
CA ARG A 196 -19.76 -11.20 9.15
C ARG A 196 -20.21 -12.44 8.39
N PRO A 197 -19.38 -13.50 8.33
CA PRO A 197 -18.07 -13.65 8.98
C PRO A 197 -16.97 -12.74 8.40
N TYR A 198 -16.21 -12.07 9.26
CA TYR A 198 -15.04 -11.29 8.90
C TYR A 198 -13.78 -12.14 9.08
N VAL A 199 -13.13 -12.45 7.95
CA VAL A 199 -11.91 -13.27 7.91
C VAL A 199 -10.73 -12.41 7.49
N VAL A 200 -9.66 -12.46 8.27
CA VAL A 200 -8.40 -11.79 7.94
C VAL A 200 -7.35 -12.82 7.58
N VAL A 201 -6.59 -12.57 6.52
CA VAL A 201 -5.46 -13.38 6.07
C VAL A 201 -4.19 -12.56 6.19
N LEU A 202 -3.27 -12.97 7.04
CA LEU A 202 -1.97 -12.34 7.20
C LEU A 202 -0.85 -13.28 6.79
N GLY A 203 0.09 -12.75 6.01
CA GLY A 203 1.30 -13.45 5.59
C GLY A 203 2.50 -12.53 5.56
N GLY A 204 3.47 -12.88 4.72
CA GLY A 204 4.78 -12.22 4.69
C GLY A 204 5.79 -12.85 5.66
N SER A 205 6.94 -12.20 5.81
CA SER A 205 8.13 -12.85 6.40
C SER A 205 8.24 -12.76 7.92
N LYS A 206 7.62 -11.78 8.58
CA LYS A 206 7.85 -11.44 9.98
C LYS A 206 6.56 -11.17 10.73
N VAL A 207 6.48 -11.66 11.96
CA VAL A 207 5.42 -11.38 12.93
C VAL A 207 5.54 -9.95 13.45
N SER A 208 6.77 -9.47 13.72
CA SER A 208 6.98 -8.12 14.27
C SER A 208 6.36 -7.02 13.41
N ASP A 209 6.43 -7.15 12.09
CA ASP A 209 5.83 -6.22 11.12
C ASP A 209 4.28 -6.24 11.12
N LYS A 210 3.65 -7.28 11.69
CA LYS A 210 2.19 -7.49 11.69
C LYS A 210 1.58 -7.51 13.09
N LEU A 211 2.39 -7.45 14.14
CA LEU A 211 1.94 -7.64 15.51
C LEU A 211 0.81 -6.68 15.89
N ALA A 212 1.01 -5.38 15.65
CA ALA A 212 0.01 -4.37 15.99
C ALA A 212 -1.32 -4.58 15.24
N VAL A 213 -1.25 -5.00 13.98
CA VAL A 213 -2.43 -5.34 13.16
C VAL A 213 -3.15 -6.56 13.74
N ILE A 214 -2.40 -7.61 14.11
CA ILE A 214 -2.97 -8.79 14.77
C ILE A 214 -3.69 -8.38 16.06
N GLU A 215 -3.03 -7.60 16.92
CA GLU A 215 -3.59 -7.18 18.20
C GLU A 215 -4.85 -6.32 18.03
N ALA A 216 -4.88 -5.43 17.04
CA ALA A 216 -6.02 -4.57 16.76
C ALA A 216 -7.21 -5.36 16.18
N LEU A 217 -6.97 -6.34 15.31
CA LEU A 217 -8.03 -7.06 14.59
C LEU A 217 -8.51 -8.32 15.32
N LEU A 218 -7.69 -8.98 16.14
CA LEU A 218 -8.06 -10.22 16.83
C LEU A 218 -9.37 -10.14 17.65
N PRO A 219 -9.70 -9.01 18.33
CA PRO A 219 -10.97 -8.86 19.02
C PRO A 219 -12.18 -8.88 18.07
N THR A 220 -12.04 -8.31 16.87
CA THR A 220 -13.15 -8.04 15.95
C THR A 220 -13.36 -9.14 14.90
N VAL A 221 -12.30 -9.83 14.48
CA VAL A 221 -12.41 -10.87 13.43
C VAL A 221 -13.04 -12.16 13.93
N ASP A 222 -13.66 -12.91 13.02
CA ASP A 222 -14.20 -14.25 13.27
C ASP A 222 -13.14 -15.35 13.07
N ARG A 223 -12.22 -15.11 12.10
CA ARG A 223 -11.06 -15.95 11.83
C ARG A 223 -9.86 -15.11 11.41
N LEU A 224 -8.67 -15.54 11.83
CA LEU A 224 -7.39 -14.97 11.43
C LEU A 224 -6.50 -16.10 10.87
N LEU A 225 -6.29 -16.11 9.56
CA LEU A 225 -5.47 -17.09 8.87
C LEU A 225 -4.03 -16.57 8.78
N ILE A 226 -3.06 -17.34 9.26
CA ILE A 226 -1.65 -16.95 9.23
C ILE A 226 -0.87 -17.87 8.29
N GLY A 227 -0.22 -17.28 7.30
CA GLY A 227 0.70 -17.98 6.39
C GLY A 227 2.05 -17.26 6.27
N GLY A 228 2.79 -17.50 5.19
CA GLY A 228 4.08 -16.87 4.95
C GLY A 228 5.17 -17.33 5.94
N GLY A 229 6.33 -16.68 5.89
CA GLY A 229 7.44 -16.95 6.81
C GLY A 229 7.10 -16.67 8.28
N MET A 230 6.15 -15.77 8.55
CA MET A 230 5.73 -15.45 9.91
C MET A 230 5.04 -16.62 10.63
N CYS A 231 4.46 -17.58 9.89
CA CYS A 231 3.76 -18.72 10.48
C CYS A 231 4.70 -19.62 11.31
N PHE A 232 5.98 -19.71 10.94
CA PHE A 232 6.95 -20.57 11.63
C PHE A 232 7.23 -20.11 13.06
N THR A 233 7.15 -18.82 13.36
CA THR A 233 7.23 -18.33 14.74
C THR A 233 6.02 -18.80 15.57
N PHE A 234 4.82 -18.84 14.98
CA PHE A 234 3.62 -19.40 15.63
C PHE A 234 3.71 -20.92 15.81
N LEU A 235 4.18 -21.66 14.80
CA LEU A 235 4.41 -23.11 14.91
C LEU A 235 5.46 -23.42 15.98
N LYS A 236 6.54 -22.64 16.06
CA LYS A 236 7.53 -22.76 17.13
C LYS A 236 6.94 -22.47 18.51
N ALA A 237 5.99 -21.53 18.61
CA ALA A 237 5.27 -21.25 19.86
C ALA A 237 4.41 -22.43 20.34
N GLN A 238 3.89 -23.25 19.41
CA GLN A 238 3.22 -24.53 19.70
C GLN A 238 4.20 -25.67 20.05
N GLY A 239 5.50 -25.42 20.04
CA GLY A 239 6.53 -26.42 20.36
C GLY A 239 6.99 -27.26 19.17
N LEU A 240 6.58 -26.92 17.93
CA LEU A 240 6.97 -27.66 16.74
C LEU A 240 8.41 -27.35 16.29
N GLU A 241 9.02 -28.29 15.57
CA GLU A 241 10.26 -28.06 14.85
C GLU A 241 9.97 -27.28 13.56
N VAL A 242 10.83 -26.32 13.23
CA VAL A 242 10.67 -25.47 12.03
C VAL A 242 11.94 -25.44 11.18
N GLY A 243 12.96 -26.22 11.54
CA GLY A 243 14.21 -26.33 10.81
C GLY A 243 14.94 -25.00 10.69
N THR A 244 15.32 -24.65 9.46
CA THR A 244 16.02 -23.40 9.13
C THR A 244 15.08 -22.32 8.60
N SER A 245 13.76 -22.51 8.77
CA SER A 245 12.74 -21.52 8.40
C SER A 245 12.92 -20.20 9.16
N LEU A 246 12.35 -19.12 8.60
CA LEU A 246 12.36 -17.81 9.26
C LEU A 246 11.75 -17.90 10.66
N LEU A 247 12.46 -17.39 11.66
CA LEU A 247 12.04 -17.47 13.05
C LEU A 247 12.48 -16.22 13.82
N GLU A 248 11.50 -15.51 14.38
CA GLU A 248 11.73 -14.42 15.32
C GLU A 248 11.67 -14.98 16.75
N LYS A 249 12.83 -15.41 17.27
CA LYS A 249 12.92 -16.11 18.57
C LYS A 249 12.36 -15.28 19.73
N ASP A 250 12.55 -13.97 19.68
CA ASP A 250 12.03 -12.98 20.62
C ASP A 250 10.50 -12.82 20.55
N MET A 251 9.87 -13.21 19.44
CA MET A 251 8.43 -13.16 19.23
C MET A 251 7.69 -14.46 19.60
N VAL A 252 8.40 -15.54 19.94
CA VAL A 252 7.79 -16.85 20.24
C VAL A 252 6.81 -16.77 21.42
N GLU A 253 7.21 -16.09 22.49
CA GLU A 253 6.34 -15.93 23.67
C GLU A 253 5.12 -15.06 23.34
N THR A 254 5.31 -14.00 22.56
CA THR A 254 4.20 -13.17 22.07
C THR A 254 3.21 -13.99 21.24
N CYS A 255 3.70 -14.83 20.32
CA CYS A 255 2.86 -15.71 19.51
C CYS A 255 2.08 -16.72 20.37
N ARG A 256 2.72 -17.30 21.39
CA ARG A 256 2.05 -18.21 22.35
C ARG A 256 0.87 -17.52 23.03
N ASN A 257 1.10 -16.33 23.57
CA ASN A 257 0.05 -15.53 24.22
C ASN A 257 -1.08 -15.15 23.25
N LEU A 258 -0.76 -14.82 21.99
CA LEU A 258 -1.76 -14.56 20.95
C LEU A 258 -2.61 -15.79 20.65
N LEU A 259 -2.02 -16.97 20.52
CA LEU A 259 -2.74 -18.21 20.26
C LEU A 259 -3.71 -18.52 21.41
N GLU A 260 -3.26 -18.41 22.65
CA GLU A 260 -4.09 -18.63 23.85
C GLU A 260 -5.26 -17.65 23.91
N ARG A 261 -4.98 -16.35 23.76
CA ARG A 261 -6.00 -15.28 23.79
C ARG A 261 -6.95 -15.31 22.60
N SER A 262 -6.54 -15.88 21.48
CA SER A 262 -7.38 -15.97 20.27
C SER A 262 -8.61 -16.84 20.45
N GLY A 263 -8.62 -17.75 21.43
CA GLY A 263 -9.72 -18.69 21.64
C GLY A 263 -10.00 -19.57 20.42
N GLY A 264 -8.97 -19.90 19.63
CA GLY A 264 -9.09 -20.71 18.41
C GLY A 264 -9.51 -19.93 17.16
N LYS A 265 -9.52 -18.59 17.19
CA LYS A 265 -9.74 -17.76 16.00
C LYS A 265 -8.55 -17.80 15.03
N ILE A 266 -7.33 -18.00 15.54
CA ILE A 266 -6.11 -18.08 14.71
C ILE A 266 -6.01 -19.48 14.10
N LEU A 267 -5.95 -19.53 12.78
CA LEU A 267 -5.71 -20.73 11.98
C LEU A 267 -4.28 -20.68 11.43
N LEU A 268 -3.50 -21.73 11.72
CA LEU A 268 -2.13 -21.91 11.25
C LEU A 268 -2.07 -22.98 10.14
N PRO A 269 -0.97 -23.03 9.36
CA PRO A 269 -0.76 -24.09 8.39
C PRO A 269 -0.71 -25.47 9.04
N VAL A 270 -1.19 -26.49 8.33
CA VAL A 270 -1.12 -27.91 8.73
C VAL A 270 -0.07 -28.69 7.92
N ASP A 271 0.30 -28.15 6.77
CA ASP A 271 1.36 -28.62 5.89
C ASP A 271 2.07 -27.43 5.22
N VAL A 272 3.30 -27.63 4.80
CA VAL A 272 4.17 -26.61 4.20
C VAL A 272 5.00 -27.22 3.09
N VAL A 273 5.37 -26.40 2.10
CA VAL A 273 6.39 -26.75 1.11
C VAL A 273 7.76 -26.41 1.68
N VAL A 274 8.59 -27.42 1.88
CA VAL A 274 9.96 -27.27 2.40
C VAL A 274 10.97 -27.45 1.27
N ALA A 275 12.11 -26.77 1.38
CA ALA A 275 13.21 -26.84 0.43
C ALA A 275 14.56 -27.07 1.12
N ASP A 276 15.57 -27.46 0.35
CA ASP A 276 16.94 -27.60 0.86
C ASP A 276 17.68 -26.26 0.96
N ALA A 277 17.26 -25.26 0.18
CA ALA A 277 17.85 -23.94 0.13
C ALA A 277 16.84 -22.88 -0.33
N PHE A 278 17.14 -21.61 -0.03
CA PHE A 278 16.39 -20.47 -0.56
C PHE A 278 16.81 -20.20 -2.01
N ALA A 279 16.31 -21.00 -2.95
CA ALA A 279 16.60 -20.86 -4.37
C ALA A 279 15.41 -21.31 -5.24
N PRO A 280 15.18 -20.71 -6.42
CA PRO A 280 14.04 -21.03 -7.27
C PRO A 280 13.99 -22.48 -7.76
N ASP A 281 15.15 -23.13 -7.87
CA ASP A 281 15.38 -24.49 -8.37
C ASP A 281 15.71 -25.50 -7.26
N ALA A 282 15.58 -25.10 -5.99
CA ALA A 282 15.85 -25.98 -4.86
C ALA A 282 14.92 -27.21 -4.87
N ALA A 283 15.46 -28.37 -4.51
CA ALA A 283 14.68 -29.58 -4.29
C ALA A 283 13.67 -29.34 -3.16
N HIS A 284 12.40 -29.63 -3.44
CA HIS A 284 11.29 -29.33 -2.56
C HIS A 284 10.21 -30.42 -2.61
N ASP A 285 9.46 -30.51 -1.53
CA ASP A 285 8.32 -31.41 -1.32
C ASP A 285 7.45 -30.85 -0.20
N THR A 286 6.25 -31.41 -0.06
CA THR A 286 5.29 -31.02 0.97
C THR A 286 5.40 -31.94 2.16
N VAL A 287 5.48 -31.36 3.36
CA VAL A 287 5.46 -32.10 4.63
C VAL A 287 4.41 -31.51 5.56
N ARG A 288 3.89 -32.32 6.48
CA ARG A 288 3.10 -31.82 7.61
C ARG A 288 3.96 -30.95 8.52
N VAL A 289 3.33 -29.98 9.21
CA VAL A 289 4.05 -29.06 10.11
C VAL A 289 4.69 -29.73 11.32
N ASP A 290 4.25 -30.92 11.72
CA ASP A 290 4.90 -31.73 12.77
C ASP A 290 6.04 -32.62 12.23
N GLY A 291 6.31 -32.56 10.93
CA GLY A 291 7.33 -33.35 10.24
C GLY A 291 8.40 -32.52 9.52
N ILE A 292 8.53 -31.22 9.82
CA ILE A 292 9.52 -30.35 9.18
C ILE A 292 10.95 -30.82 9.53
N PRO A 293 11.79 -31.20 8.55
CA PRO A 293 13.16 -31.61 8.82
C PRO A 293 14.03 -30.46 9.35
N SER A 294 14.89 -30.75 10.33
CA SER A 294 15.70 -29.73 11.04
C SER A 294 16.68 -28.94 10.16
N HIS A 295 17.04 -29.47 8.98
CA HIS A 295 17.98 -28.87 8.04
C HIS A 295 17.31 -28.13 6.87
N ARG A 296 15.98 -28.19 6.77
CA ARG A 296 15.20 -27.61 5.66
C ARG A 296 14.40 -26.41 6.13
N LEU A 297 14.01 -25.56 5.18
CA LEU A 297 13.21 -24.36 5.43
C LEU A 297 11.90 -24.41 4.66
N GLY A 298 10.82 -23.95 5.27
CA GLY A 298 9.53 -23.80 4.61
C GLY A 298 9.46 -22.49 3.82
N LEU A 299 8.96 -22.57 2.58
CA LEU A 299 8.92 -21.45 1.63
C LEU A 299 7.51 -21.16 1.11
N ASP A 300 6.53 -22.04 1.34
CA ASP A 300 5.12 -21.83 1.02
C ASP A 300 4.22 -22.69 1.93
N VAL A 301 2.94 -22.35 2.01
CA VAL A 301 1.94 -23.22 2.63
C VAL A 301 1.61 -24.39 1.71
N GLY A 302 1.32 -25.55 2.29
CA GLY A 302 0.97 -26.75 1.51
C GLY A 302 -0.49 -26.77 1.05
N PRO A 303 -0.84 -27.73 0.16
CA PRO A 303 -2.18 -27.88 -0.39
C PRO A 303 -3.26 -28.16 0.67
N GLU A 304 -2.98 -28.89 1.75
CA GLU A 304 -3.98 -29.13 2.80
C GLU A 304 -4.31 -27.83 3.56
N THR A 305 -3.31 -26.99 3.79
CA THR A 305 -3.47 -25.65 4.37
C THR A 305 -4.30 -24.77 3.46
N VAL A 306 -4.02 -24.74 2.15
CA VAL A 306 -4.83 -23.97 1.19
C VAL A 306 -6.29 -24.44 1.22
N ALA A 307 -6.55 -25.74 1.27
CA ALA A 307 -7.90 -26.28 1.37
C ALA A 307 -8.61 -25.85 2.68
N GLY A 308 -7.91 -25.94 3.81
CA GLY A 308 -8.43 -25.52 5.11
C GLY A 308 -8.74 -24.02 5.18
N PHE A 309 -7.84 -23.19 4.65
CA PHE A 309 -8.03 -21.74 4.56
C PHE A 309 -9.16 -21.38 3.59
N THR A 310 -9.27 -22.08 2.47
CA THR A 310 -10.39 -21.91 1.53
C THR A 310 -11.73 -22.21 2.19
N ALA A 311 -11.82 -23.27 3.00
CA ALA A 311 -13.02 -23.60 3.74
C ALA A 311 -13.39 -22.50 4.77
N ALA A 312 -12.39 -21.85 5.38
CA ALA A 312 -12.61 -20.72 6.28
C ALA A 312 -13.03 -19.43 5.55
N LEU A 313 -12.53 -19.21 4.32
CA LEU A 313 -12.84 -18.03 3.49
C LEU A 313 -14.19 -18.12 2.79
N SER A 314 -14.62 -19.32 2.37
CA SER A 314 -15.84 -19.52 1.60
C SER A 314 -17.12 -18.93 2.22
N PRO A 315 -17.37 -19.03 3.54
CA PRO A 315 -18.57 -18.43 4.15
C PRO A 315 -18.40 -16.96 4.52
N ALA A 316 -17.23 -16.36 4.31
CA ALA A 316 -16.94 -14.98 4.75
C ALA A 316 -17.83 -13.97 4.00
N LYS A 317 -18.12 -12.85 4.68
CA LYS A 317 -18.79 -11.68 4.10
C LYS A 317 -17.87 -10.48 3.99
N THR A 318 -16.84 -10.42 4.83
CA THR A 318 -15.73 -9.48 4.70
C THR A 318 -14.41 -10.24 4.73
N ILE A 319 -13.49 -9.91 3.82
CA ILE A 319 -12.16 -10.48 3.78
C ILE A 319 -11.12 -9.36 3.70
N PHE A 320 -10.11 -9.38 4.57
CA PHE A 320 -8.92 -8.56 4.41
C PHE A 320 -7.68 -9.45 4.28
N TRP A 321 -6.90 -9.24 3.22
CA TRP A 321 -5.68 -10.00 2.95
C TRP A 321 -4.46 -9.10 2.90
N ASN A 322 -3.43 -9.41 3.70
CA ASN A 322 -2.17 -8.69 3.72
C ASN A 322 -0.96 -9.62 3.92
N GLY A 323 -0.15 -9.76 2.88
CA GLY A 323 1.06 -10.57 2.86
C GLY A 323 0.87 -11.92 2.14
N PRO A 324 1.83 -12.34 1.30
CA PRO A 324 1.77 -13.62 0.58
C PRO A 324 1.94 -14.82 1.53
N MET A 325 1.53 -16.00 1.06
CA MET A 325 1.60 -17.25 1.84
C MET A 325 2.93 -17.99 1.69
N GLY A 326 3.73 -17.58 0.71
CA GLY A 326 5.04 -18.13 0.39
C GLY A 326 5.90 -17.13 -0.40
N VAL A 327 7.05 -17.58 -0.87
CA VAL A 327 7.99 -16.79 -1.70
C VAL A 327 7.48 -16.76 -3.15
N PHE A 328 6.40 -16.03 -3.38
CA PHE A 328 5.64 -16.04 -4.65
C PHE A 328 6.45 -15.59 -5.87
N GLU A 329 7.57 -14.89 -5.67
CA GLU A 329 8.52 -14.51 -6.71
C GLU A 329 9.23 -15.72 -7.33
N MET A 330 9.25 -16.86 -6.63
CA MET A 330 9.76 -18.13 -7.11
C MET A 330 8.59 -19.04 -7.51
N PRO A 331 8.46 -19.45 -8.78
CA PRO A 331 7.31 -20.25 -9.24
C PRO A 331 7.04 -21.53 -8.43
N ALA A 332 8.09 -22.16 -7.89
CA ALA A 332 7.97 -23.35 -7.04
C ALA A 332 7.27 -23.08 -5.69
N PHE A 333 7.21 -21.84 -5.22
CA PHE A 333 6.72 -21.44 -3.89
C PHE A 333 5.61 -20.38 -3.97
N ALA A 334 4.89 -20.37 -5.11
CA ALA A 334 3.82 -19.42 -5.40
C ALA A 334 2.41 -20.03 -5.31
N ALA A 335 2.31 -21.36 -5.16
CA ALA A 335 1.06 -22.09 -5.25
C ALA A 335 0.10 -21.76 -4.09
N GLY A 336 0.63 -21.62 -2.87
CA GLY A 336 -0.16 -21.24 -1.70
C GLY A 336 -0.71 -19.83 -1.81
N THR A 337 0.12 -18.88 -2.24
CA THR A 337 -0.30 -17.48 -2.48
C THR A 337 -1.38 -17.42 -3.56
N ARG A 338 -1.21 -18.13 -4.68
CA ARG A 338 -2.23 -18.24 -5.73
C ARG A 338 -3.53 -18.86 -5.20
N GLY A 339 -3.44 -19.98 -4.48
CA GLY A 339 -4.60 -20.70 -3.97
C GLY A 339 -5.45 -19.84 -3.03
N ILE A 340 -4.82 -19.06 -2.15
CA ILE A 340 -5.52 -18.13 -1.27
C ILE A 340 -6.12 -16.97 -2.05
N ALA A 341 -5.38 -16.36 -2.98
CA ALA A 341 -5.90 -15.28 -3.80
C ALA A 341 -7.14 -15.73 -4.61
N GLU A 342 -7.08 -16.91 -5.22
CA GLU A 342 -8.22 -17.49 -5.92
C GLU A 342 -9.39 -17.82 -4.99
N ALA A 343 -9.14 -18.34 -3.79
CA ALA A 343 -10.18 -18.59 -2.80
C ALA A 343 -10.91 -17.30 -2.40
N ILE A 344 -10.18 -16.19 -2.26
CA ILE A 344 -10.75 -14.87 -1.97
C ILE A 344 -11.64 -14.41 -3.13
N THR A 345 -11.19 -14.53 -4.38
CA THR A 345 -12.00 -14.12 -5.56
C THR A 345 -13.27 -14.94 -5.75
N LYS A 346 -13.29 -16.19 -5.26
CA LYS A 346 -14.45 -17.10 -5.35
C LYS A 346 -15.45 -16.90 -4.20
N ALA A 347 -15.07 -16.18 -3.14
CA ALA A 347 -15.96 -15.88 -2.03
C ALA A 347 -16.93 -14.75 -2.40
N ASP A 348 -18.21 -14.92 -2.07
CA ASP A 348 -19.22 -13.85 -2.15
C ASP A 348 -19.07 -12.92 -0.93
N ALA A 349 -17.98 -12.15 -0.94
CA ALA A 349 -17.52 -11.31 0.15
C ALA A 349 -16.98 -9.97 -0.35
N PHE A 350 -17.12 -8.93 0.47
CA PHE A 350 -16.34 -7.72 0.29
C PHE A 350 -14.86 -8.01 0.62
N SER A 351 -14.03 -8.11 -0.41
CA SER A 351 -12.61 -8.44 -0.28
C SER A 351 -11.71 -7.22 -0.47
N VAL A 352 -10.76 -7.06 0.45
CA VAL A 352 -9.76 -5.99 0.42
C VAL A 352 -8.36 -6.60 0.46
N VAL A 353 -7.57 -6.31 -0.58
CA VAL A 353 -6.15 -6.66 -0.62
C VAL A 353 -5.34 -5.45 -0.15
N GLY A 354 -4.58 -5.62 0.92
CA GLY A 354 -3.70 -4.60 1.46
C GLY A 354 -2.23 -5.00 1.37
N GLY A 355 -1.35 -4.00 1.29
CA GLY A 355 0.10 -4.20 1.28
C GLY A 355 0.66 -4.37 -0.13
N GLY A 356 1.84 -3.78 -0.36
CA GLY A 356 2.50 -3.78 -1.67
C GLY A 356 2.75 -5.19 -2.21
N ASP A 357 3.21 -6.11 -1.35
CA ASP A 357 3.55 -7.47 -1.77
C ASP A 357 2.33 -8.30 -2.18
N SER A 358 1.18 -8.15 -1.51
CA SER A 358 -0.05 -8.83 -1.92
C SER A 358 -0.59 -8.29 -3.25
N ALA A 359 -0.58 -6.97 -3.45
CA ALA A 359 -0.96 -6.37 -4.72
C ALA A 359 -0.01 -6.81 -5.85
N ALA A 360 1.30 -6.85 -5.59
CA ALA A 360 2.29 -7.36 -6.53
C ALA A 360 2.08 -8.84 -6.84
N ALA A 361 1.71 -9.67 -5.85
CA ALA A 361 1.39 -11.07 -6.04
C ALA A 361 0.18 -11.27 -6.96
N VAL A 362 -0.90 -10.51 -6.77
CA VAL A 362 -2.09 -10.56 -7.66
C VAL A 362 -1.67 -10.34 -9.12
N ARG A 363 -0.86 -9.31 -9.38
CA ARG A 363 -0.37 -8.96 -10.71
C ARG A 363 0.59 -10.01 -11.28
N ALA A 364 1.61 -10.40 -10.52
CA ALA A 364 2.62 -11.37 -10.94
C ALA A 364 2.01 -12.74 -11.25
N LEU A 365 0.93 -13.11 -10.57
CA LEU A 365 0.23 -14.37 -10.78
C LEU A 365 -0.81 -14.31 -11.91
N GLY A 366 -1.00 -13.14 -12.54
CA GLY A 366 -1.95 -12.93 -13.63
C GLY A 366 -3.41 -13.06 -13.19
N LEU A 367 -3.71 -12.74 -11.92
CA LEU A 367 -5.07 -12.74 -11.41
C LEU A 367 -5.76 -11.44 -11.78
N ASP A 368 -7.05 -11.52 -12.10
CA ASP A 368 -7.85 -10.35 -12.45
C ASP A 368 -8.07 -9.47 -11.22
N GLU A 369 -7.48 -8.27 -11.23
CA GLU A 369 -7.62 -7.29 -10.15
C GLU A 369 -9.09 -6.90 -9.89
N SER A 370 -9.94 -6.93 -10.93
CA SER A 370 -11.35 -6.57 -10.80
C SER A 370 -12.20 -7.65 -10.09
N SER A 371 -11.65 -8.84 -9.90
CA SER A 371 -12.26 -9.91 -9.11
C SER A 371 -12.09 -9.70 -7.59
N PHE A 372 -11.38 -8.64 -7.17
CA PHE A 372 -11.28 -8.22 -5.76
C PHE A 372 -12.14 -6.97 -5.53
N GLY A 373 -12.72 -6.83 -4.34
CA GLY A 373 -13.56 -5.68 -3.99
C GLY A 373 -12.78 -4.35 -3.91
N HIS A 374 -11.52 -4.41 -3.46
CA HIS A 374 -10.58 -3.29 -3.44
C HIS A 374 -9.14 -3.77 -3.33
N ILE A 375 -8.22 -3.17 -4.09
CA ILE A 375 -6.77 -3.36 -3.92
C ILE A 375 -6.17 -2.04 -3.45
N SER A 376 -5.73 -2.02 -2.19
CA SER A 376 -5.19 -0.83 -1.56
C SER A 376 -3.77 -0.53 -2.04
N THR A 377 -3.53 0.73 -2.36
CA THR A 377 -2.23 1.29 -2.73
C THR A 377 -1.48 1.88 -1.52
N GLY A 378 -2.15 1.94 -0.36
CA GLY A 378 -1.65 2.58 0.86
C GLY A 378 -0.45 1.93 1.53
N GLY A 379 -0.20 0.64 1.27
CA GLY A 379 0.92 -0.09 1.87
C GLY A 379 0.91 0.01 3.40
N GLY A 380 1.92 0.68 3.97
CA GLY A 380 2.00 0.92 5.42
C GLY A 380 0.87 1.81 5.98
N ALA A 381 0.32 2.73 5.17
CA ALA A 381 -0.78 3.58 5.62
C ALA A 381 -2.05 2.76 5.93
N SER A 382 -2.36 1.77 5.08
CA SER A 382 -3.50 0.88 5.30
C SER A 382 -3.34 0.05 6.57
N LEU A 383 -2.10 -0.39 6.87
CA LEU A 383 -1.81 -1.13 8.10
C LEU A 383 -1.93 -0.24 9.34
N GLU A 384 -1.32 0.95 9.34
CA GLU A 384 -1.44 1.88 10.48
C GLU A 384 -2.90 2.30 10.72
N TYR A 385 -3.72 2.42 9.68
CA TYR A 385 -5.15 2.65 9.82
C TYR A 385 -5.86 1.49 10.54
N LEU A 386 -5.57 0.25 10.14
CA LEU A 386 -6.16 -0.96 10.76
C LEU A 386 -5.67 -1.18 12.19
N GLU A 387 -4.48 -0.67 12.53
CA GLU A 387 -3.98 -0.61 13.91
C GLU A 387 -4.75 0.42 14.77
N GLY A 388 -5.66 1.21 14.19
CA GLY A 388 -6.40 2.26 14.87
C GLY A 388 -5.59 3.54 15.09
N LYS A 389 -4.47 3.72 14.39
CA LYS A 389 -3.66 4.94 14.51
C LYS A 389 -4.30 6.09 13.73
N ALA A 390 -4.19 7.29 14.29
CA ALA A 390 -4.47 8.51 13.53
C ALA A 390 -3.40 8.69 12.45
N LEU A 391 -3.83 8.81 11.18
CA LEU A 391 -2.93 9.08 10.07
C LEU A 391 -2.72 10.60 9.94
N PRO A 392 -1.49 11.12 10.10
CA PRO A 392 -1.25 12.57 10.15
C PRO A 392 -1.79 13.35 8.95
N GLY A 393 -1.62 12.83 7.72
CA GLY A 393 -2.11 13.48 6.51
C GLY A 393 -3.63 13.46 6.39
N ILE A 394 -4.32 12.43 6.92
CA ILE A 394 -5.79 12.43 6.99
C ILE A 394 -6.26 13.45 8.03
N ALA A 395 -5.63 13.48 9.20
CA ALA A 395 -5.94 14.46 10.24
C ALA A 395 -5.70 15.91 9.77
N ALA A 396 -4.72 16.13 8.88
CA ALA A 396 -4.46 17.44 8.27
C ALA A 396 -5.54 17.87 7.25
N LEU A 397 -6.40 16.96 6.80
CA LEU A 397 -7.55 17.24 5.92
C LEU A 397 -8.87 17.36 6.69
N GLU A 398 -8.87 17.07 7.98
CA GLU A 398 -10.04 17.23 8.85
C GLU A 398 -10.15 18.71 9.29
N ASN A 399 -11.37 19.24 9.25
CA ASN A 399 -11.69 20.60 9.71
C ASN A 399 -12.04 20.64 11.19
#